data_AF-W9N9I0-F1
#
_entry.id   AF-W9N9I0-F1
#
_cell.length_a   1.000
_cell.length_b   1.000
_cell.length_c   1.000
_cell.angle_alpha   90.00
_cell.angle_beta   90.00
_cell.angle_gamma   90.00
#
_symmetry.space_group_name_H-M   'P 1'
#
loop_
_entity.id
_entity.type
_entity.pdbx_description
1 polymer ?
#
loop_
_entity_poly.entity_id
_entity_poly.type
_entity_poly.pdbx_seq_one_letter_code
_entity_poly.pdbx_strand_id
1 'polypeptide(L)'
;MQGKNQVFLARLCGQAQRYDDMVPLLKEVVKRGGKLSVDERNLLTTAFNNVFDTRRASWRIISSIEKNEYKGSEKHLATIRGYRIKIENEIEEICRDVLDLLDQSLIPNASTDESMALYYKMKGDYSRYLTEFVSSEKHNSAVISAYNAYKIAAYVAQAEFTAAHPLRLSLAVNFSVFYYRILNSRDHARYLAKHAFDDAKAELDVLTKEPDDDSILLMQLLCINLTLWASSDSYGDITKWCFHRAGERLHRDNVQPRRTPLRHSKMFYGGFSIDRLSELVPLDGDPLAKRGGVTGRIILACLRQQLPAVLEEGMTLQHDNGPTYRARIVQNWLRIYCRLEGIFMVDWPPYSPDLNPIENLWKLLKERICKRYPELASMPVTDEAIAALIKAAQEVWNDLEPEVLENLINSMPKRLAALHQAKGYYTKY
;
A
#
# COMPACT_ATOMS: atom_id res chain seq x y z
N MET A 1 31.34 28.64 -25.43
CA MET A 1 32.21 27.81 -24.56
C MET A 1 31.92 27.97 -23.06
N GLN A 2 31.61 29.17 -22.55
CA GLN A 2 31.38 29.38 -21.10
C GLN A 2 30.20 28.60 -20.48
N GLY A 3 29.07 28.41 -21.18
CA GLY A 3 27.92 27.67 -20.63
C GLY A 3 28.21 26.18 -20.36
N LYS A 4 29.00 25.54 -21.24
CA LYS A 4 29.46 24.16 -21.04
C LYS A 4 30.35 24.02 -19.80
N ASN A 5 31.13 25.06 -19.47
CA ASN A 5 31.96 25.08 -18.26
C ASN A 5 31.11 25.23 -16.99
N GLN A 6 30.05 26.04 -17.04
CA GLN A 6 29.12 26.19 -15.90
C GLN A 6 28.35 24.92 -15.59
N VAL A 7 27.85 24.20 -16.61
CA VAL A 7 27.17 22.91 -16.41
C VAL A 7 28.15 21.85 -15.86
N PHE A 8 29.39 21.82 -16.37
CA PHE A 8 30.41 20.93 -15.85
C PHE A 8 30.74 21.21 -14.38
N LEU A 9 30.95 22.48 -14.01
CA LEU A 9 31.15 22.88 -12.62
C LEU A 9 29.93 22.56 -11.75
N ALA A 10 28.71 22.77 -12.23
CA ALA A 10 27.50 22.42 -11.50
C ALA A 10 27.42 20.92 -11.19
N ARG A 11 27.85 20.04 -12.12
CA ARG A 11 27.96 18.59 -11.86
C ARG A 11 28.99 18.29 -10.77
N LEU A 12 30.14 18.96 -10.79
CA LEU A 12 31.16 18.80 -9.72
C LEU A 12 30.62 19.25 -8.36
N CYS A 13 29.91 20.39 -8.31
CA CYS A 13 29.24 20.85 -7.10
C CYS A 13 28.21 19.83 -6.60
N GLY A 14 27.42 19.24 -7.49
CA GLY A 14 26.46 18.18 -7.15
C GLY A 14 27.12 16.95 -6.55
N GLN A 15 28.24 16.48 -7.13
CA GLN A 15 29.02 15.36 -6.59
C GLN A 15 29.67 15.68 -5.24
N ALA A 16 30.10 16.93 -5.05
CA ALA A 16 30.65 17.42 -3.79
C ALA A 16 29.57 17.83 -2.77
N GLN A 17 28.29 17.66 -3.08
CA GLN A 17 27.13 18.09 -2.27
C GLN A 17 27.15 19.59 -1.90
N ARG A 18 27.81 20.42 -2.72
CA ARG A 18 27.89 21.89 -2.56
C ARG A 18 26.77 22.57 -3.35
N TYR A 19 25.52 22.30 -2.96
CA TYR A 19 24.35 22.78 -3.70
C TYR A 19 24.18 24.31 -3.68
N ASP A 20 24.64 24.96 -2.62
CA ASP A 20 24.68 26.44 -2.52
C ASP A 20 25.58 27.08 -3.59
N ASP A 21 26.66 26.40 -4.00
CA ASP A 21 27.52 26.87 -5.10
C ASP A 21 26.94 26.49 -6.48
N MET A 22 26.17 25.39 -6.52
CA MET A 22 25.56 24.86 -7.74
C MET A 22 24.45 25.78 -8.27
N VAL A 23 23.64 26.36 -7.39
CA VAL A 23 22.50 27.22 -7.76
C VAL A 23 22.94 28.44 -8.58
N PRO A 24 23.93 29.26 -8.16
CA PRO A 24 24.38 30.40 -8.96
C PRO A 24 24.87 29.99 -10.37
N LEU A 25 25.60 28.88 -10.48
CA LEU A 25 26.09 28.39 -11.77
C LEU A 25 24.94 28.05 -12.72
N LEU A 26 23.91 27.37 -12.22
CA LEU A 26 22.76 26.99 -13.03
C LEU A 26 21.84 28.17 -13.34
N LYS A 27 21.72 29.16 -12.45
CA LYS A 27 21.01 30.41 -12.75
C LYS A 27 21.67 31.15 -13.91
N GLU A 28 23.00 31.15 -14.00
CA GLU A 28 23.70 31.72 -15.16
C GLU A 28 23.45 30.91 -16.44
N VAL A 29 23.28 29.59 -16.35
CA VAL A 29 22.85 28.77 -17.51
C VAL A 29 21.45 29.19 -17.96
N VAL A 30 20.51 29.38 -17.04
CA VAL A 30 19.14 29.84 -17.36
C VAL A 30 19.13 31.25 -17.98
N LYS A 31 19.89 32.19 -17.41
CA LYS A 31 19.98 33.58 -17.88
C LYS A 31 20.54 33.73 -19.29
N ARG A 32 21.37 32.79 -19.76
CA ARG A 32 21.85 32.78 -21.15
C ARG A 32 20.72 32.60 -22.16
N GLY A 33 19.54 32.18 -21.70
CA GLY A 33 18.36 31.97 -22.52
C GLY A 33 18.43 30.68 -23.33
N GLY A 34 17.28 30.31 -23.89
CA GLY A 34 17.12 29.08 -24.66
C GLY A 34 16.55 27.93 -23.84
N LYS A 35 16.37 26.80 -24.53
CA LYS A 35 15.74 25.60 -23.98
C LYS A 35 16.76 24.82 -23.17
N LEU A 36 16.44 24.52 -21.92
CA LEU A 36 17.26 23.64 -21.10
C LEU A 36 17.12 22.19 -21.56
N SER A 37 18.25 21.49 -21.63
CA SER A 37 18.29 20.04 -21.82
C SER A 37 17.70 19.29 -20.61
N VAL A 38 17.40 18.00 -20.78
CA VAL A 38 16.95 17.12 -19.68
C VAL A 38 17.94 17.14 -18.52
N ASP A 39 19.25 17.02 -18.82
CA ASP A 39 20.31 17.05 -17.81
C ASP A 39 20.36 18.37 -17.04
N GLU A 40 20.28 19.52 -17.75
CA GLU A 40 20.26 20.84 -17.11
C GLU A 40 19.02 21.04 -16.22
N ARG A 41 17.84 20.57 -16.66
CA ARG A 41 16.60 20.59 -15.86
C ARG A 41 16.73 19.74 -14.60
N ASN A 42 17.31 18.55 -14.71
CA ASN A 42 17.53 17.65 -13.58
C ASN A 42 18.52 18.26 -12.58
N LEU A 43 19.66 18.76 -13.05
CA LEU A 43 20.64 19.47 -12.21
C LEU A 43 20.01 20.66 -11.48
N LEU A 44 19.19 21.47 -12.17
CA LEU A 44 18.50 22.62 -11.59
C LEU A 44 17.54 22.20 -10.48
N THR A 45 16.74 21.18 -10.75
CA THR A 45 15.77 20.65 -9.78
C THR A 45 16.48 20.06 -8.56
N THR A 46 17.55 19.28 -8.78
CA THR A 46 18.38 18.72 -7.71
C THR A 46 19.02 19.81 -6.85
N ALA A 47 19.59 20.84 -7.46
CA ALA A 47 20.27 21.92 -6.74
C ALA A 47 19.30 22.66 -5.80
N PHE A 48 18.17 23.15 -6.33
CA PHE A 48 17.22 23.90 -5.54
C PHE A 48 16.55 23.05 -4.45
N ASN A 49 16.17 21.81 -4.75
CA ASN A 49 15.56 20.93 -3.75
C ASN A 49 16.52 20.67 -2.58
N ASN A 50 17.80 20.40 -2.83
CA ASN A 50 18.76 20.17 -1.75
C ASN A 50 19.01 21.42 -0.90
N VAL A 51 19.17 22.60 -1.54
CA VAL A 51 19.33 23.87 -0.82
C VAL A 51 18.11 24.12 0.08
N PHE A 52 16.90 23.95 -0.44
CA PHE A 52 15.65 24.11 0.31
C PHE A 52 15.51 23.08 1.44
N ASP A 53 15.71 21.79 1.15
CA ASP A 53 15.52 20.70 2.11
C ASP A 53 16.49 20.79 3.29
N THR A 54 17.72 21.26 3.04
CA THR A 54 18.70 21.53 4.11
C THR A 54 18.17 22.57 5.09
N ARG A 55 17.65 23.72 4.60
CA ARG A 55 17.10 24.77 5.46
C ARG A 55 15.82 24.31 6.15
N ARG A 56 14.95 23.58 5.44
CA ARG A 56 13.72 23.04 6.02
C ARG A 56 13.99 22.02 7.12
N ALA A 57 15.02 21.19 6.98
CA ALA A 57 15.45 20.27 8.03
C ALA A 57 15.95 21.03 9.26
N SER A 58 16.81 22.04 9.08
CA SER A 58 17.25 22.94 10.16
C SER A 58 16.05 23.60 10.85
N TRP A 59 15.10 24.14 10.09
CA TRP A 59 13.90 24.76 10.63
C TRP A 59 13.05 23.79 11.47
N ARG A 60 12.85 22.54 11.02
CA ARG A 60 12.12 21.52 11.79
C ARG A 60 12.79 21.21 13.12
N ILE A 61 14.12 21.11 13.13
CA ILE A 61 14.90 20.86 14.36
C ILE A 61 14.73 22.03 15.33
N ILE A 62 14.97 23.27 14.87
CA ILE A 62 14.85 24.47 15.72
C ILE A 62 13.42 24.66 16.21
N SER A 63 12.42 24.44 15.37
CA SER A 63 11.00 24.50 15.75
C SER A 63 10.62 23.42 16.76
N SER A 64 11.21 22.23 16.67
CA SER A 64 11.02 21.17 17.66
C SER A 64 11.67 21.54 19.00
N ILE A 65 12.87 22.11 19.00
CA ILE A 65 13.55 22.59 20.21
C ILE A 65 12.72 23.69 20.88
N GLU A 66 12.19 24.65 20.10
CA GLU A 66 11.30 25.69 20.62
C GLU A 66 10.03 25.10 21.28
N LYS A 67 9.49 24.01 20.74
CA LYS A 67 8.25 23.37 21.23
C LYS A 67 8.45 22.38 22.38
N ASN A 68 9.47 21.53 22.32
CA ASN A 68 9.60 20.34 23.16
C ASN A 68 10.51 20.51 24.37
N GLU A 69 11.31 21.57 24.44
CA GLU A 69 12.12 21.83 25.62
C GLU A 69 12.30 23.33 25.82
N TYR A 70 11.64 23.91 26.83
CA TYR A 70 12.37 24.87 27.64
C TYR A 70 11.87 24.92 29.09
N LYS A 71 12.72 24.46 30.02
CA LYS A 71 12.71 24.80 31.46
C LYS A 71 13.72 25.91 31.79
N GLY A 72 14.20 26.67 30.80
CA GLY A 72 15.23 27.70 31.03
C GLY A 72 14.73 29.15 30.89
N SER A 73 15.66 30.11 30.97
CA SER A 73 15.37 31.56 30.95
C SER A 73 14.77 32.08 29.65
N GLU A 74 13.91 33.10 29.77
CA GLU A 74 13.26 33.83 28.66
C GLU A 74 14.23 34.33 27.57
N LYS A 75 15.49 34.64 27.95
CA LYS A 75 16.54 35.08 27.02
C LYS A 75 16.91 34.02 25.98
N HIS A 76 17.03 32.75 26.37
CA HIS A 76 17.38 31.69 25.43
C HIS A 76 16.23 31.36 24.48
N LEU A 77 14.99 31.47 24.96
CA LEU A 77 13.80 31.31 24.12
C LEU A 77 13.70 32.42 23.07
N ALA A 78 14.05 33.66 23.42
CA ALA A 78 14.19 34.75 22.46
C ALA A 78 15.29 34.47 21.41
N THR A 79 16.43 33.93 21.81
CA THR A 79 17.51 33.53 20.88
C THR A 79 17.07 32.44 19.91
N ILE A 80 16.40 31.40 20.41
CA ILE A 80 15.88 30.29 19.58
C ILE A 80 14.87 30.83 18.56
N ARG A 81 13.94 31.67 18.99
CA ARG A 81 12.96 32.33 18.10
C ARG A 81 13.64 33.18 17.03
N GLY A 82 14.61 34.01 17.42
CA GLY A 82 15.37 34.83 16.48
C GLY A 82 16.08 33.99 15.42
N TYR A 83 16.64 32.85 15.81
CA TYR A 83 17.28 31.93 14.88
C TYR A 83 16.27 31.20 13.98
N ARG A 84 15.10 30.78 14.51
CA ARG A 84 14.01 30.22 13.70
C ARG A 84 13.58 31.19 12.60
N ILE A 85 13.33 32.46 12.96
CA ILE A 85 12.91 33.50 12.02
C ILE A 85 13.98 33.75 10.95
N LYS A 86 15.27 33.71 11.32
CA LYS A 86 16.36 33.80 10.34
C LYS A 86 16.26 32.69 9.29
N ILE A 87 16.06 31.43 9.71
CA ILE A 87 15.92 30.31 8.78
C ILE A 87 14.64 30.45 7.94
N GLU A 88 13.54 30.94 8.51
CA GLU A 88 12.30 31.21 7.76
C GLU A 88 12.52 32.23 6.62
N ASN A 89 13.26 33.30 6.90
CA ASN A 89 13.63 34.29 5.88
C ASN A 89 14.52 33.68 4.78
N GLU A 90 15.50 32.85 5.14
CA GLU A 90 16.33 32.14 4.16
C GLU A 90 15.48 31.23 3.24
N ILE A 91 14.50 30.52 3.82
CA ILE A 91 13.57 29.67 3.05
C ILE A 91 12.67 30.53 2.14
N GLU A 92 12.14 31.64 2.64
CA GLU A 92 11.31 32.56 1.88
C GLU A 92 12.07 33.14 0.67
N GLU A 93 13.32 33.53 0.86
CA GLU A 93 14.21 34.01 -0.21
C GLU A 93 14.46 32.93 -1.26
N ILE A 94 14.78 31.70 -0.85
CA ILE A 94 14.97 30.57 -1.78
C ILE A 94 13.69 30.33 -2.60
N CYS A 95 12.52 30.33 -1.97
CA CYS A 95 11.26 30.11 -2.66
C CYS A 95 10.95 31.23 -3.66
N ARG A 96 11.16 32.49 -3.30
CA ARG A 96 10.97 33.63 -4.22
C ARG A 96 11.92 33.54 -5.41
N ASP A 97 13.19 33.22 -5.15
CA ASP A 97 14.19 33.10 -6.20
C ASP A 97 13.84 32.05 -7.26
N VAL A 98 13.33 30.88 -6.81
CA VAL A 98 12.87 29.83 -7.72
C VAL A 98 11.61 30.26 -8.48
N LEU A 99 10.65 30.89 -7.81
CA LEU A 99 9.40 31.34 -8.45
C LEU A 99 9.67 32.43 -9.50
N ASP A 100 10.55 33.37 -9.21
CA ASP A 100 10.96 34.41 -10.16
C ASP A 100 11.66 33.80 -11.38
N LEU A 101 12.54 32.82 -11.16
CA LEU A 101 13.21 32.10 -12.26
C LEU A 101 12.21 31.32 -13.12
N LEU A 102 11.21 30.70 -12.50
CA LEU A 102 10.15 29.96 -13.19
C LEU A 102 9.30 30.89 -14.06
N ASP A 103 8.84 32.00 -13.50
CA ASP A 103 7.90 32.91 -14.16
C ASP A 103 8.58 33.76 -15.24
N GLN A 104 9.82 34.20 -15.02
CA GLN A 104 10.52 35.08 -15.96
C GLN A 104 11.25 34.31 -17.07
N SER A 105 11.71 33.09 -16.79
CA SER A 105 12.62 32.38 -17.70
C SER A 105 12.19 30.96 -18.05
N LEU A 106 11.86 30.09 -17.10
CA LEU A 106 11.70 28.66 -17.39
C LEU A 106 10.36 28.33 -18.05
N ILE A 107 9.25 28.82 -17.51
CA ILE A 107 7.90 28.57 -18.03
C ILE A 107 7.73 29.20 -19.43
N PRO A 108 8.13 30.47 -19.68
CA PRO A 108 8.03 31.05 -21.02
C PRO A 108 8.86 30.33 -22.08
N ASN A 109 9.98 29.69 -21.68
CA ASN A 109 10.87 28.95 -22.59
C ASN A 109 10.61 27.44 -22.58
N ALA A 110 9.54 26.96 -21.94
CA ALA A 110 9.15 25.56 -21.95
C ALA A 110 8.81 25.12 -23.38
N SER A 111 9.41 24.03 -23.83
CA SER A 111 9.31 23.60 -25.24
C SER A 111 8.72 22.22 -25.44
N THR A 112 8.56 21.47 -24.36
CA THR A 112 7.95 20.15 -24.34
C THR A 112 6.95 20.11 -23.19
N ASP A 113 5.93 19.27 -23.32
CA ASP A 113 4.93 19.10 -22.25
C ASP A 113 5.56 18.57 -20.97
N GLU A 114 6.63 17.76 -21.06
CA GLU A 114 7.44 17.36 -19.92
C GLU A 114 8.11 18.54 -19.21
N SER A 115 8.74 19.46 -19.96
CA SER A 115 9.32 20.66 -19.36
C SER A 115 8.25 21.54 -18.72
N MET A 116 7.09 21.66 -19.36
CA MET A 116 5.98 22.45 -18.86
C MET A 116 5.41 21.85 -17.57
N ALA A 117 5.09 20.56 -17.56
CA ALA A 117 4.60 19.85 -16.37
C ALA A 117 5.60 19.92 -15.21
N LEU A 118 6.90 19.74 -15.48
CA LEU A 118 7.96 19.87 -14.48
C LEU A 118 8.01 21.27 -13.87
N TYR A 119 8.02 22.32 -14.69
CA TYR A 119 8.12 23.70 -14.20
C TYR A 119 6.87 24.14 -13.44
N TYR A 120 5.67 23.78 -13.90
CA TYR A 120 4.45 24.07 -13.17
C TYR A 120 4.34 23.27 -11.86
N LYS A 121 4.83 22.02 -11.83
CA LYS A 121 4.94 21.25 -10.58
C LYS A 121 5.89 21.94 -9.60
N MET A 122 7.06 22.39 -10.07
CA MET A 122 8.00 23.17 -9.24
C MET A 122 7.33 24.46 -8.74
N LYS A 123 6.63 25.21 -9.60
CA LYS A 123 5.89 26.41 -9.20
C LYS A 123 4.87 26.10 -8.10
N GLY A 124 4.15 25.00 -8.22
CA GLY A 124 3.24 24.49 -7.19
C GLY A 124 3.95 24.19 -5.87
N ASP A 125 5.08 23.48 -5.92
CA ASP A 125 5.88 23.11 -4.74
C ASP A 125 6.41 24.33 -3.98
N TYR A 126 7.08 25.26 -4.67
CA TYR A 126 7.67 26.44 -4.04
C TYR A 126 6.60 27.44 -3.57
N SER A 127 5.49 27.56 -4.30
CA SER A 127 4.33 28.33 -3.81
C SER A 127 3.74 27.69 -2.55
N ARG A 128 3.61 26.36 -2.51
CA ARG A 128 3.17 25.62 -1.31
C ARG A 128 4.15 25.80 -0.16
N TYR A 129 5.45 25.76 -0.39
CA TYR A 129 6.42 25.98 0.68
C TYR A 129 6.29 27.36 1.30
N LEU A 130 6.06 28.42 0.51
CA LEU A 130 5.77 29.76 1.04
C LEU A 130 4.56 29.77 1.98
N THR A 131 3.52 28.97 1.71
CA THR A 131 2.35 28.91 2.60
C THR A 131 2.66 28.42 4.02
N GLU A 132 3.77 27.68 4.22
CA GLU A 132 4.19 27.21 5.55
C GLU A 132 4.79 28.35 6.42
N PHE A 133 5.21 29.48 5.82
CA PHE A 133 6.04 30.49 6.51
C PHE A 133 5.51 31.93 6.42
N VAL A 134 4.56 32.20 5.53
CA VAL A 134 4.14 33.57 5.19
C VAL A 134 2.92 34.04 6.00
N SER A 135 2.87 35.34 6.34
CA SER A 135 1.76 36.01 7.03
C SER A 135 0.40 35.84 6.32
N SER A 136 -0.71 35.96 7.08
CA SER A 136 -2.09 35.68 6.65
C SER A 136 -2.54 36.31 5.32
N GLU A 137 -2.12 37.54 5.00
CA GLU A 137 -2.56 38.21 3.76
C GLU A 137 -1.89 37.65 2.51
N LYS A 138 -0.56 37.48 2.55
CA LYS A 138 0.24 36.86 1.47
C LYS A 138 0.07 35.33 1.39
N HIS A 139 -0.51 34.72 2.44
CA HIS A 139 -0.81 33.29 2.47
C HIS A 139 -1.83 32.92 1.39
N ASN A 140 -2.96 33.64 1.27
CA ASN A 140 -4.01 33.32 0.30
C ASN A 140 -3.53 33.39 -1.15
N SER A 141 -2.70 34.38 -1.50
CA SER A 141 -2.13 34.49 -2.84
C SER A 141 -1.20 33.32 -3.16
N ALA A 142 -0.39 32.87 -2.20
CA ALA A 142 0.50 31.72 -2.37
C ALA A 142 -0.29 30.41 -2.51
N VAL A 143 -1.41 30.25 -1.77
CA VAL A 143 -2.33 29.11 -1.89
C VAL A 143 -2.94 29.06 -3.30
N ILE A 144 -3.46 30.18 -3.80
CA ILE A 144 -4.06 30.26 -5.15
C ILE A 144 -3.02 29.96 -6.23
N SER A 145 -1.81 30.54 -6.11
CA SER A 145 -0.69 30.28 -7.02
C SER A 145 -0.33 28.78 -7.04
N ALA A 146 -0.20 28.16 -5.87
CA ALA A 146 0.12 26.74 -5.76
C ALA A 146 -0.96 25.86 -6.40
N TYR A 147 -2.23 26.13 -6.10
CA TYR A 147 -3.36 25.39 -6.65
C TYR A 147 -3.42 25.45 -8.18
N ASN A 148 -3.32 26.67 -8.74
CA ASN A 148 -3.36 26.86 -10.19
C ASN A 148 -2.18 26.18 -10.89
N ALA A 149 -0.98 26.29 -10.31
CA ALA A 149 0.21 25.65 -10.86
C ALA A 149 0.10 24.12 -10.86
N TYR A 150 -0.34 23.51 -9.74
CA TYR A 150 -0.57 22.06 -9.70
C TYR A 150 -1.68 21.60 -10.65
N LYS A 151 -2.76 22.39 -10.80
CA LYS A 151 -3.84 22.07 -11.74
C LYS A 151 -3.35 22.06 -13.19
N ILE A 152 -2.55 23.04 -13.59
CA ILE A 152 -1.94 23.10 -14.93
C ILE A 152 -0.99 21.91 -15.12
N ALA A 153 -0.09 21.66 -14.16
CA ALA A 153 0.81 20.52 -14.21
C ALA A 153 0.07 19.18 -14.33
N ALA A 154 -1.06 19.03 -13.62
CA ALA A 154 -1.85 17.80 -13.62
C ALA A 154 -2.55 17.56 -14.96
N TYR A 155 -3.10 18.63 -15.54
CA TYR A 155 -3.71 18.57 -16.87
C TYR A 155 -2.70 18.12 -17.94
N VAL A 156 -1.52 18.74 -17.96
CA VAL A 156 -0.46 18.37 -18.91
C VAL A 156 0.05 16.94 -18.65
N ALA A 157 0.31 16.60 -17.38
CA ALA A 157 0.85 15.29 -17.03
C ALA A 157 -0.13 14.13 -17.28
N GLN A 158 -1.43 14.36 -17.16
CA GLN A 158 -2.45 13.33 -17.41
C GLN A 158 -2.62 13.04 -18.91
N ALA A 159 -2.40 14.03 -19.77
CA ALA A 159 -2.48 13.87 -21.22
C ALA A 159 -1.25 13.13 -21.79
N GLU A 160 -0.06 13.42 -21.25
CA GLU A 160 1.22 13.02 -21.88
C GLU A 160 1.92 11.84 -21.20
N PHE A 161 1.68 11.60 -19.91
CA PHE A 161 2.39 10.56 -19.16
C PHE A 161 1.49 9.42 -18.71
N THR A 162 2.04 8.21 -18.76
CA THR A 162 1.41 7.03 -18.17
C THR A 162 1.29 7.17 -16.65
N ALA A 163 0.42 6.38 -16.03
CA ALA A 163 0.13 6.49 -14.60
C ALA A 163 1.35 6.18 -13.73
N ALA A 164 2.20 5.25 -14.16
CA ALA A 164 3.42 4.89 -13.46
C ALA A 164 4.61 5.84 -13.72
N HIS A 165 4.45 6.91 -14.50
CA HIS A 165 5.55 7.82 -14.81
C HIS A 165 6.00 8.64 -13.57
N PRO A 166 7.31 8.77 -13.28
CA PRO A 166 7.80 9.44 -12.06
C PRO A 166 7.30 10.88 -11.89
N LEU A 167 7.25 11.67 -12.97
CA LEU A 167 6.76 13.06 -12.88
C LEU A 167 5.28 13.14 -12.49
N ARG A 168 4.44 12.24 -13.02
CA ARG A 168 3.00 12.19 -12.72
C ARG A 168 2.74 11.72 -11.29
N LEU A 169 3.47 10.70 -10.84
CA LEU A 169 3.43 10.23 -9.46
C LEU A 169 3.92 11.31 -8.47
N SER A 170 5.03 11.97 -8.75
CA SER A 170 5.59 13.04 -7.91
C SER A 170 4.64 14.22 -7.78
N LEU A 171 3.95 14.57 -8.87
CA LEU A 171 2.89 15.56 -8.85
C LEU A 171 1.72 15.12 -7.97
N ALA A 172 1.25 13.88 -8.09
CA ALA A 172 0.16 13.35 -7.26
C ALA A 172 0.53 13.34 -5.75
N VAL A 173 1.76 12.97 -5.41
CA VAL A 173 2.28 13.05 -4.03
C VAL A 173 2.19 14.47 -3.51
N ASN A 174 2.73 15.44 -4.23
CA ASN A 174 2.81 16.81 -3.74
C ASN A 174 1.44 17.51 -3.72
N PHE A 175 0.60 17.25 -4.72
CA PHE A 175 -0.71 17.86 -4.80
C PHE A 175 -1.68 17.26 -3.76
N SER A 176 -1.60 15.96 -3.47
CA SER A 176 -2.38 15.36 -2.37
C SER A 176 -1.96 15.92 -1.01
N VAL A 177 -0.65 16.10 -0.77
CA VAL A 177 -0.16 16.79 0.45
C VAL A 177 -0.67 18.23 0.54
N PHE A 178 -0.75 18.94 -0.59
CA PHE A 178 -1.33 20.29 -0.64
C PHE A 178 -2.80 20.31 -0.24
N TYR A 179 -3.63 19.42 -0.79
CA TYR A 179 -5.03 19.27 -0.39
C TYR A 179 -5.16 18.95 1.10
N TYR A 180 -4.30 18.07 1.63
CA TYR A 180 -4.37 17.65 3.03
C TYR A 180 -3.95 18.77 3.99
N ARG A 181 -2.76 19.36 3.77
CA ARG A 181 -2.12 20.26 4.73
C ARG A 181 -2.53 21.71 4.59
N ILE A 182 -2.82 22.17 3.36
CA ILE A 182 -3.04 23.59 3.08
C ILE A 182 -4.53 23.89 2.88
N LEU A 183 -5.21 23.11 2.02
CA LEU A 183 -6.63 23.30 1.76
C LEU A 183 -7.54 22.63 2.80
N ASN A 184 -6.96 21.86 3.73
CA ASN A 184 -7.68 21.07 4.73
C ASN A 184 -8.81 20.19 4.14
N SER A 185 -8.64 19.74 2.89
CA SER A 185 -9.59 18.89 2.18
C SER A 185 -9.10 17.43 2.20
N ARG A 186 -9.31 16.78 3.34
CA ARG A 186 -8.78 15.43 3.62
C ARG A 186 -9.31 14.38 2.63
N ASP A 187 -10.59 14.44 2.29
CA ASP A 187 -11.21 13.48 1.37
C ASP A 187 -10.63 13.59 -0.04
N HIS A 188 -10.46 14.82 -0.54
CA HIS A 188 -9.85 15.06 -1.85
C HIS A 188 -8.39 14.62 -1.87
N ALA A 189 -7.62 14.90 -0.80
CA ALA A 189 -6.25 14.46 -0.69
C ALA A 189 -6.12 12.94 -0.77
N ARG A 190 -6.95 12.22 -0.01
CA ARG A 190 -6.98 10.75 0.00
C ARG A 190 -7.44 10.18 -1.32
N TYR A 191 -8.48 10.76 -1.93
CA TYR A 191 -8.96 10.35 -3.24
C TYR A 191 -7.86 10.49 -4.29
N LEU A 192 -7.20 11.65 -4.37
CA LEU A 192 -6.13 11.90 -5.34
C LEU A 192 -4.94 10.94 -5.16
N ALA A 193 -4.49 10.76 -3.91
CA ALA A 193 -3.36 9.87 -3.62
C ALA A 193 -3.70 8.41 -3.92
N LYS A 194 -4.92 7.95 -3.57
CA LYS A 194 -5.38 6.59 -3.82
C LYS A 194 -5.56 6.32 -5.31
N HIS A 195 -6.18 7.24 -6.04
CA HIS A 195 -6.39 7.11 -7.48
C HIS A 195 -5.06 7.02 -8.23
N ALA A 196 -4.10 7.90 -7.93
CA ALA A 196 -2.79 7.86 -8.56
C ALA A 196 -2.04 6.54 -8.26
N PHE A 197 -2.16 6.02 -7.03
CA PHE A 197 -1.56 4.76 -6.65
C PHE A 197 -2.22 3.56 -7.37
N ASP A 198 -3.55 3.51 -7.40
CA ASP A 198 -4.30 2.40 -8.01
C ASP A 198 -4.06 2.37 -9.53
N ASP A 199 -4.05 3.52 -10.21
CA ASP A 199 -3.72 3.62 -11.64
C ASP A 199 -2.30 3.13 -11.95
N ALA A 200 -1.31 3.60 -11.17
CA ALA A 200 0.09 3.21 -11.38
C ALA A 200 0.29 1.72 -11.11
N LYS A 201 -0.35 1.17 -10.07
CA LYS A 201 -0.30 -0.26 -9.78
C LYS A 201 -0.90 -1.08 -10.92
N ALA A 202 -2.07 -0.70 -11.43
CA ALA A 202 -2.72 -1.39 -12.53
C ALA A 202 -1.85 -1.42 -13.80
N GLU A 203 -1.10 -0.34 -14.06
CA GLU A 203 -0.13 -0.29 -15.15
C GLU A 203 1.08 -1.20 -14.88
N LEU A 204 1.69 -1.11 -13.69
CA LEU A 204 2.86 -1.92 -13.33
C LEU A 204 2.56 -3.43 -13.33
N ASP A 205 1.35 -3.85 -12.96
CA ASP A 205 0.93 -5.26 -12.97
C ASP A 205 0.89 -5.85 -14.40
N VAL A 206 0.81 -5.00 -15.44
CA VAL A 206 0.78 -5.38 -16.86
C VAL A 206 2.15 -5.27 -17.52
N LEU A 207 3.10 -4.55 -16.92
CA LEU A 207 4.42 -4.34 -17.50
C LEU A 207 5.27 -5.61 -17.45
N THR A 208 5.88 -5.94 -18.59
CA THR A 208 6.86 -7.03 -18.72
C THR A 208 8.27 -6.60 -18.29
N LYS A 209 8.51 -5.29 -18.15
CA LYS A 209 9.77 -4.71 -17.71
C LYS A 209 9.72 -4.35 -16.24
N GLU A 210 10.87 -4.41 -15.58
CA GLU A 210 10.99 -3.97 -14.20
C GLU A 210 10.60 -2.48 -14.09
N PRO A 211 9.80 -2.11 -13.08
CA PRO A 211 9.42 -0.74 -12.83
C PRO A 211 10.63 0.14 -12.50
N ASP A 212 10.52 1.42 -12.85
CA ASP A 212 11.51 2.43 -12.49
C ASP A 212 11.57 2.62 -10.96
N ASP A 213 12.79 2.66 -10.41
CA ASP A 213 13.02 2.76 -8.96
C ASP A 213 12.41 4.03 -8.35
N ASP A 214 12.42 5.16 -9.09
CA ASP A 214 11.81 6.41 -8.62
C ASP A 214 10.29 6.31 -8.58
N SER A 215 9.68 5.64 -9.58
CA SER A 215 8.25 5.36 -9.58
C SER A 215 7.82 4.51 -8.38
N ILE A 216 8.59 3.46 -8.05
CA ILE A 216 8.33 2.63 -6.87
C ILE A 216 8.41 3.47 -5.59
N LEU A 217 9.44 4.29 -5.45
CA LEU A 217 9.63 5.16 -4.28
C LEU A 217 8.47 6.15 -4.13
N LEU A 218 8.00 6.75 -5.22
CA LEU A 218 6.88 7.69 -5.20
C LEU A 218 5.54 7.01 -4.87
N MET A 219 5.32 5.80 -5.37
CA MET A 219 4.16 4.98 -4.98
C MET A 219 4.20 4.62 -3.49
N GLN A 220 5.38 4.31 -2.95
CA GLN A 220 5.55 4.09 -1.50
C GLN A 220 5.19 5.35 -0.70
N LEU A 221 5.61 6.54 -1.15
CA LEU A 221 5.27 7.81 -0.51
C LEU A 221 3.75 8.07 -0.52
N LEU A 222 3.04 7.78 -1.62
CA LEU A 222 1.58 7.85 -1.67
C LEU A 222 0.93 6.93 -0.62
N CYS A 223 1.40 5.69 -0.49
CA CYS A 223 0.92 4.75 0.51
C CYS A 223 1.19 5.19 1.95
N ILE A 224 2.39 5.72 2.23
CA ILE A 224 2.74 6.27 3.54
C ILE A 224 1.78 7.41 3.90
N ASN A 225 1.55 8.34 2.97
CA ASN A 225 0.60 9.43 3.15
C ASN A 225 -0.82 8.92 3.44
N LEU A 226 -1.34 7.98 2.62
CA LEU A 226 -2.67 7.38 2.83
C LEU A 226 -2.80 6.71 4.20
N THR A 227 -1.75 6.04 4.66
CA THR A 227 -1.70 5.41 5.99
C THR A 227 -1.73 6.45 7.10
N LEU A 228 -0.91 7.50 6.99
CA LEU A 228 -0.84 8.58 7.97
C LEU A 228 -2.14 9.39 8.03
N TRP A 229 -2.84 9.54 6.91
CA TRP A 229 -4.10 10.28 6.86
C TRP A 229 -5.31 9.45 7.27
N ALA A 230 -5.18 8.12 7.35
CA ALA A 230 -6.23 7.25 7.90
C ALA A 230 -6.22 7.22 9.44
N SER A 231 -5.08 7.48 10.09
CA SER A 231 -4.96 7.42 11.55
C SER A 231 -5.54 8.63 12.31
N SER A 232 -5.89 9.71 11.60
CA SER A 232 -6.51 10.90 12.21
C SER A 232 -8.01 10.75 12.49
N ASP A 233 -8.65 9.69 11.97
CA ASP A 233 -10.08 9.46 12.09
C ASP A 233 -10.34 8.11 12.81
N SER A 234 -10.48 8.15 14.13
CA SER A 234 -11.01 7.07 14.99
C SER A 234 -10.20 5.75 15.07
N TYR A 235 -10.27 5.11 16.25
CA TYR A 235 -9.72 3.78 16.57
C TYR A 235 -10.35 2.66 15.71
N GLY A 236 -9.94 2.56 14.44
CA GLY A 236 -10.20 1.45 13.54
C GLY A 236 -8.89 1.02 12.87
N ASP A 237 -8.70 -0.29 12.67
CA ASP A 237 -7.48 -0.94 12.17
C ASP A 237 -6.69 -0.07 11.15
N ILE A 238 -5.53 0.44 11.59
CA ILE A 238 -4.64 1.23 10.75
C ILE A 238 -3.88 0.25 9.84
N THR A 239 -4.31 0.12 8.58
CA THR A 239 -3.60 -0.67 7.57
C THR A 239 -2.29 0.03 7.20
N LYS A 240 -1.17 -0.43 7.76
CA LYS A 240 0.18 0.02 7.40
C LYS A 240 0.67 -0.76 6.17
N TRP A 241 0.73 -0.11 5.01
CA TRP A 241 1.23 -0.72 3.77
C TRP A 241 2.75 -0.89 3.83
N CYS A 242 3.24 -2.12 3.60
CA CYS A 242 4.66 -2.44 3.51
C CYS A 242 4.93 -3.12 2.16
N PHE A 243 5.93 -2.61 1.42
CA PHE A 243 6.33 -3.15 0.13
C PHE A 243 7.57 -4.02 0.29
N HIS A 244 7.59 -5.15 -0.42
CA HIS A 244 8.66 -6.14 -0.36
C HIS A 244 8.99 -6.58 -1.77
N ARG A 245 10.27 -6.73 -2.09
CA ARG A 245 10.67 -7.30 -3.39
C ARG A 245 10.26 -8.76 -3.44
N ALA A 246 9.96 -9.28 -4.63
CA ALA A 246 9.68 -10.70 -4.81
C ALA A 246 10.86 -11.55 -4.29
N GLY A 247 10.60 -12.35 -3.25
CA GLY A 247 11.61 -13.21 -2.61
C GLY A 247 12.23 -12.68 -1.31
N GLU A 248 11.97 -11.42 -0.91
CA GLU A 248 12.46 -10.88 0.36
C GLU A 248 11.62 -11.35 1.55
N ARG A 249 12.31 -11.62 2.67
CA ARG A 249 11.67 -12.02 3.93
C ARG A 249 11.12 -10.79 4.64
N LEU A 250 9.83 -10.83 5.01
CA LEU A 250 9.16 -9.76 5.76
C LEU A 250 9.91 -9.43 7.07
N HIS A 251 10.24 -8.16 7.26
CA HIS A 251 10.90 -7.67 8.47
C HIS A 251 9.92 -7.64 9.65
N ARG A 252 10.33 -8.12 10.83
CA ARG A 252 9.46 -8.27 12.01
C ARG A 252 8.76 -6.98 12.44
N ASP A 253 9.41 -5.83 12.25
CA ASP A 253 8.89 -4.52 12.65
C ASP A 253 7.88 -3.92 11.64
N ASN A 254 7.78 -4.53 10.45
CA ASN A 254 6.88 -4.14 9.38
C ASN A 254 5.65 -5.04 9.30
N VAL A 255 5.56 -6.05 10.17
CA VAL A 255 4.39 -6.89 10.35
C VAL A 255 3.75 -6.48 11.67
N GLN A 256 2.49 -6.05 11.64
CA GLN A 256 1.73 -5.95 12.88
C GLN A 256 1.56 -7.38 13.44
N PRO A 257 2.03 -7.68 14.66
CA PRO A 257 1.52 -8.84 15.34
C PRO A 257 0.03 -8.58 15.52
N ARG A 258 -0.82 -9.30 14.79
CA ARG A 258 -2.20 -9.48 15.23
C ARG A 258 -2.08 -10.02 16.63
N ARG A 259 -2.28 -9.16 17.64
CA ARG A 259 -2.83 -9.63 18.91
C ARG A 259 -4.24 -10.05 18.56
N THR A 260 -4.35 -11.24 17.98
CA THR A 260 -5.60 -11.97 17.98
C THR A 260 -6.04 -11.90 19.43
N PRO A 261 -7.24 -11.38 19.74
CA PRO A 261 -7.77 -11.51 21.09
C PRO A 261 -7.59 -12.99 21.47
N LEU A 262 -7.33 -13.29 22.74
CA LEU A 262 -7.34 -14.67 23.23
C LEU A 262 -8.74 -15.25 22.93
N ARG A 263 -8.89 -15.77 21.72
CA ARG A 263 -10.08 -16.40 21.17
C ARG A 263 -9.76 -17.87 21.19
N HIS A 264 -10.69 -18.66 21.69
CA HIS A 264 -10.67 -20.10 21.47
C HIS A 264 -10.53 -20.35 19.97
N SER A 265 -9.44 -20.97 19.55
CA SER A 265 -9.19 -21.28 18.14
C SER A 265 -8.87 -22.75 18.00
N LYS A 266 -9.67 -23.44 17.19
CA LYS A 266 -9.45 -24.84 16.82
C LYS A 266 -9.53 -24.95 15.31
N MET A 267 -8.59 -25.69 14.72
CA MET A 267 -8.62 -26.04 13.30
C MET A 267 -9.54 -27.24 13.10
N PHE A 268 -10.28 -27.26 12.01
CA PHE A 268 -11.15 -28.38 11.65
C PHE A 268 -10.87 -28.82 10.22
N TYR A 269 -11.07 -30.10 9.97
CA TYR A 269 -11.31 -30.65 8.64
C TYR A 269 -12.82 -30.85 8.47
N GLY A 270 -13.33 -30.48 7.30
CA GLY A 270 -14.66 -30.83 6.87
C GLY A 270 -14.76 -30.72 5.35
N GLY A 271 -15.72 -31.43 4.79
CA GLY A 271 -16.04 -31.47 3.38
C GLY A 271 -17.54 -31.63 3.19
N PHE A 272 -18.02 -31.37 1.99
CA PHE A 272 -19.43 -31.52 1.66
C PHE A 272 -19.60 -31.89 0.17
N SER A 273 -20.68 -32.60 -0.13
CA SER A 273 -21.22 -32.82 -1.47
C SER A 273 -22.57 -32.10 -1.60
N ILE A 274 -23.26 -32.31 -2.71
CA ILE A 274 -24.59 -31.72 -2.95
C ILE A 274 -25.62 -32.11 -1.88
N ASP A 275 -25.46 -33.28 -1.26
CA ASP A 275 -26.43 -33.96 -0.42
C ASP A 275 -25.87 -34.46 0.92
N ARG A 276 -24.54 -34.40 1.13
CA ARG A 276 -23.88 -34.94 2.32
C ARG A 276 -22.86 -33.96 2.89
N LEU A 277 -22.72 -33.99 4.21
CA LEU A 277 -21.61 -33.39 4.94
C LEU A 277 -20.68 -34.50 5.41
N SER A 278 -19.37 -34.26 5.37
CA SER A 278 -18.44 -35.11 6.11
C SER A 278 -18.61 -34.88 7.61
N GLU A 279 -18.00 -35.75 8.40
CA GLU A 279 -17.74 -35.41 9.80
C GLU A 279 -16.88 -34.14 9.90
N LEU A 280 -17.17 -33.30 10.90
CA LEU A 280 -16.33 -32.16 11.25
C LEU A 280 -15.27 -32.62 12.25
N VAL A 281 -14.04 -32.79 11.77
CA VAL A 281 -12.95 -33.40 12.53
C VAL A 281 -12.04 -32.31 13.11
N PRO A 282 -11.90 -32.18 14.44
CA PRO A 282 -10.93 -31.27 15.04
C PRO A 282 -9.50 -31.74 14.73
N LEU A 283 -8.64 -30.80 14.33
CA LEU A 283 -7.25 -31.06 14.01
C LEU A 283 -6.34 -30.55 15.13
N ASP A 284 -5.52 -31.45 15.66
CA ASP A 284 -4.49 -31.12 16.65
C ASP A 284 -3.19 -30.65 15.99
N GLY A 285 -2.44 -29.86 16.73
CA GLY A 285 -1.11 -29.41 16.33
C GLY A 285 -0.15 -30.58 16.16
N ASP A 286 0.73 -30.51 15.17
CA ASP A 286 1.76 -31.53 14.96
C ASP A 286 2.82 -31.43 16.07
N PRO A 287 2.99 -32.46 16.93
CA PRO A 287 3.96 -32.44 18.03
C PRO A 287 5.41 -32.27 17.55
N LEU A 288 5.68 -32.64 16.30
CA LEU A 288 7.01 -32.56 15.68
C LEU A 288 7.20 -31.24 14.90
N ALA A 289 6.21 -30.36 14.86
CA ALA A 289 6.36 -29.04 14.26
C ALA A 289 6.98 -28.05 15.25
N LYS A 290 7.99 -27.30 14.81
CA LYS A 290 8.69 -26.28 15.63
C LYS A 290 7.78 -25.22 16.29
N ARG A 291 6.57 -25.02 15.76
CA ARG A 291 5.58 -24.05 16.25
C ARG A 291 4.25 -24.69 16.67
N GLY A 292 4.18 -26.03 16.75
CA GLY A 292 2.98 -26.76 17.16
C GLY A 292 1.75 -26.58 16.26
N GLY A 293 1.92 -26.17 15.01
CA GLY A 293 0.81 -25.99 14.06
C GLY A 293 0.44 -27.27 13.31
N VAL A 294 -0.71 -27.26 12.64
CA VAL A 294 -1.13 -28.35 11.74
C VAL A 294 -0.20 -28.38 10.52
N THR A 295 0.39 -29.55 10.23
CA THR A 295 1.26 -29.74 9.06
C THR A 295 0.59 -30.63 8.01
N GLY A 296 1.23 -30.76 6.84
CA GLY A 296 0.81 -31.73 5.82
C GLY A 296 0.77 -33.18 6.32
N ARG A 297 1.48 -33.54 7.40
CA ARG A 297 1.41 -34.89 7.98
C ARG A 297 0.08 -35.13 8.69
N ILE A 298 -0.37 -34.16 9.48
CA ILE A 298 -1.66 -34.21 10.18
C ILE A 298 -2.81 -34.22 9.17
N ILE A 299 -2.75 -33.34 8.15
CA ILE A 299 -3.74 -33.34 7.07
C ILE A 299 -3.72 -34.67 6.31
N LEU A 300 -2.56 -35.22 5.96
CA LEU A 300 -2.49 -36.53 5.29
C LEU A 300 -3.12 -37.65 6.12
N ALA A 301 -2.88 -37.67 7.43
CA ALA A 301 -3.49 -38.65 8.33
C ALA A 301 -5.02 -38.53 8.35
N CYS A 302 -5.53 -37.29 8.46
CA CYS A 302 -6.95 -37.01 8.41
C CYS A 302 -7.57 -37.43 7.07
N LEU A 303 -6.99 -37.04 5.94
CA LEU A 303 -7.49 -37.39 4.61
C LEU A 303 -7.54 -38.90 4.39
N ARG A 304 -6.53 -39.65 4.85
CA ARG A 304 -6.51 -41.12 4.76
C ARG A 304 -7.65 -41.79 5.51
N GLN A 305 -8.08 -41.19 6.61
CA GLN A 305 -9.18 -41.71 7.41
C GLN A 305 -10.54 -41.31 6.86
N GLN A 306 -10.66 -40.07 6.38
CA GLN A 306 -11.95 -39.46 6.07
C GLN A 306 -12.38 -39.63 4.61
N LEU A 307 -11.46 -39.51 3.64
CA LEU A 307 -11.83 -39.56 2.22
C LEU A 307 -12.48 -40.88 1.78
N PRO A 308 -12.00 -42.07 2.20
CA PRO A 308 -12.61 -43.34 1.79
C PRO A 308 -14.07 -43.53 2.20
N ALA A 309 -14.53 -42.81 3.23
CA ALA A 309 -15.92 -42.88 3.67
C ALA A 309 -16.86 -41.92 2.93
N VAL A 310 -16.30 -40.93 2.21
CA VAL A 310 -17.06 -39.80 1.68
C VAL A 310 -17.00 -39.72 0.15
N LEU A 311 -15.90 -40.18 -0.46
CA LEU A 311 -15.69 -40.14 -1.90
C LEU A 311 -16.03 -41.48 -2.54
N GLU A 312 -16.69 -41.40 -3.69
CA GLU A 312 -17.08 -42.53 -4.52
C GLU A 312 -16.50 -42.38 -5.93
N GLU A 313 -16.44 -43.48 -6.68
CA GLU A 313 -15.97 -43.50 -8.07
C GLU A 313 -16.78 -42.50 -8.92
N GLY A 314 -16.08 -41.74 -9.76
CA GLY A 314 -16.69 -40.72 -10.63
C GLY A 314 -16.91 -39.36 -9.94
N MET A 315 -16.70 -39.24 -8.63
CA MET A 315 -16.77 -37.95 -7.94
C MET A 315 -15.59 -37.04 -8.31
N THR A 316 -15.80 -35.73 -8.13
CA THR A 316 -14.78 -34.71 -8.35
C THR A 316 -14.33 -34.14 -7.01
N LEU A 317 -13.03 -34.26 -6.70
CA LEU A 317 -12.44 -33.78 -5.46
C LEU A 317 -11.90 -32.35 -5.61
N GLN A 318 -12.40 -31.49 -4.72
CA GLN A 318 -12.07 -30.09 -4.53
C GLN A 318 -11.50 -29.90 -3.09
N HIS A 319 -10.22 -29.52 -2.92
CA HIS A 319 -9.64 -29.07 -1.63
C HIS A 319 -9.57 -27.53 -1.47
N ASP A 320 -8.69 -26.93 -0.66
CA ASP A 320 -8.60 -25.45 -0.46
C ASP A 320 -7.30 -24.83 -1.02
N ASN A 321 -6.51 -25.64 -1.74
CA ASN A 321 -5.13 -25.38 -2.16
C ASN A 321 -4.24 -24.76 -1.06
N GLY A 322 -4.53 -24.99 0.23
CA GLY A 322 -3.78 -24.44 1.35
C GLY A 322 -2.34 -24.99 1.43
N PRO A 323 -1.42 -24.32 2.15
CA PRO A 323 -0.01 -24.74 2.23
C PRO A 323 0.17 -26.20 2.69
N THR A 324 -0.71 -26.71 3.56
CA THR A 324 -0.71 -28.09 4.03
C THR A 324 -1.14 -29.07 2.93
N TYR A 325 -2.15 -28.73 2.13
CA TYR A 325 -2.59 -29.52 0.97
C TYR A 325 -1.59 -29.50 -0.17
N ARG A 326 -0.82 -28.42 -0.34
CA ARG A 326 0.27 -28.32 -1.33
C ARG A 326 1.54 -29.10 -0.95
N ALA A 327 1.64 -29.60 0.28
CA ALA A 327 2.79 -30.37 0.72
C ALA A 327 2.97 -31.61 -0.19
N ARG A 328 4.22 -31.88 -0.60
CA ARG A 328 4.54 -32.97 -1.53
C ARG A 328 3.99 -34.33 -1.07
N ILE A 329 4.02 -34.61 0.22
CA ILE A 329 3.48 -35.84 0.81
C ILE A 329 1.96 -35.97 0.62
N VAL A 330 1.22 -34.86 0.71
CA VAL A 330 -0.23 -34.83 0.55
C VAL A 330 -0.60 -34.94 -0.92
N GLN A 331 0.00 -34.12 -1.78
CA GLN A 331 -0.23 -34.14 -3.22
C GLN A 331 0.13 -35.48 -3.86
N ASN A 332 1.24 -36.10 -3.46
CA ASN A 332 1.63 -37.42 -3.96
C ASN A 332 0.58 -38.48 -3.59
N TRP A 333 0.11 -38.47 -2.35
CA TRP A 333 -0.90 -39.43 -1.91
C TRP A 333 -2.24 -39.19 -2.59
N LEU A 334 -2.74 -37.95 -2.65
CA LEU A 334 -4.00 -37.61 -3.31
C LEU A 334 -4.01 -38.03 -4.79
N ARG A 335 -2.94 -37.74 -5.54
CA ARG A 335 -2.87 -38.14 -6.96
C ARG A 335 -2.94 -39.65 -7.15
N ILE A 336 -2.31 -40.42 -6.26
CA ILE A 336 -2.35 -41.88 -6.32
C ILE A 336 -3.72 -42.38 -5.91
N TYR A 337 -4.23 -41.93 -4.76
CA TYR A 337 -5.52 -42.33 -4.21
C TYR A 337 -6.66 -42.03 -5.19
N CYS A 338 -6.79 -40.78 -5.66
CA CYS A 338 -7.84 -40.41 -6.59
C CYS A 338 -7.76 -41.21 -7.90
N ARG A 339 -6.55 -41.50 -8.40
CA ARG A 339 -6.40 -42.34 -9.61
C ARG A 339 -6.84 -43.79 -9.38
N LEU A 340 -6.58 -44.35 -8.20
CA LEU A 340 -6.95 -45.73 -7.88
C LEU A 340 -8.45 -45.89 -7.64
N GLU A 341 -9.08 -44.92 -6.98
CA GLU A 341 -10.51 -44.93 -6.66
C GLU A 341 -11.39 -44.32 -7.75
N GLY A 342 -10.83 -43.97 -8.92
CA GLY A 342 -11.58 -43.38 -10.03
C GLY A 342 -12.19 -42.00 -9.73
N ILE A 343 -11.54 -41.22 -8.86
CA ILE A 343 -11.95 -39.87 -8.46
C ILE A 343 -11.21 -38.84 -9.33
N PHE A 344 -11.93 -37.85 -9.84
CA PHE A 344 -11.34 -36.74 -10.59
C PHE A 344 -10.81 -35.66 -9.65
N MET A 345 -9.50 -35.50 -9.59
CA MET A 345 -8.89 -34.38 -8.84
C MET A 345 -8.89 -33.12 -9.70
N VAL A 346 -9.52 -32.04 -9.23
CA VAL A 346 -9.54 -30.77 -9.97
C VAL A 346 -8.17 -30.10 -9.87
N ASP A 347 -7.63 -29.71 -11.03
CA ASP A 347 -6.55 -28.73 -11.10
C ASP A 347 -7.17 -27.34 -11.24
N TRP A 348 -7.01 -26.48 -10.22
CA TRP A 348 -7.55 -25.12 -10.25
C TRP A 348 -6.50 -24.07 -9.91
N PRO A 349 -6.71 -22.83 -10.38
CA PRO A 349 -5.77 -21.76 -10.16
C PRO A 349 -5.59 -21.42 -8.66
N PRO A 350 -4.36 -21.08 -8.24
CA PRO A 350 -4.14 -20.52 -6.91
C PRO A 350 -4.82 -19.15 -6.78
N TYR A 351 -5.33 -18.84 -5.57
CA TYR A 351 -5.94 -17.55 -5.21
C TYR A 351 -7.33 -17.23 -5.80
N SER A 352 -8.20 -18.25 -5.93
CA SER A 352 -9.62 -18.05 -6.29
C SER A 352 -10.56 -18.44 -5.14
N PRO A 353 -10.63 -17.65 -4.04
CA PRO A 353 -11.52 -17.96 -2.91
C PRO A 353 -13.00 -18.05 -3.32
N ASP A 354 -13.41 -17.26 -4.31
CA ASP A 354 -14.77 -17.25 -4.88
C ASP A 354 -15.19 -18.62 -5.46
N LEU A 355 -14.23 -19.47 -5.83
CA LEU A 355 -14.43 -20.82 -6.34
C LEU A 355 -14.35 -21.92 -5.27
N ASN A 356 -14.15 -21.57 -3.99
CA ASN A 356 -14.14 -22.52 -2.90
C ASN A 356 -15.45 -22.43 -2.09
N PRO A 357 -16.50 -23.17 -2.46
CA PRO A 357 -17.84 -22.98 -1.89
C PRO A 357 -17.92 -23.36 -0.40
N ILE A 358 -16.96 -24.14 0.12
CA ILE A 358 -16.89 -24.48 1.54
C ILE A 358 -16.59 -23.26 2.43
N GLU A 359 -16.00 -22.20 1.89
CA GLU A 359 -15.79 -20.94 2.64
C GLU A 359 -17.12 -20.31 3.06
N ASN A 360 -18.17 -20.45 2.25
CA ASN A 360 -19.52 -20.02 2.61
C ASN A 360 -20.06 -20.83 3.81
N LEU A 361 -19.79 -22.14 3.86
CA LEU A 361 -20.16 -22.99 5.00
C LEU A 361 -19.35 -22.62 6.24
N TRP A 362 -18.05 -22.34 6.11
CA TRP A 362 -17.24 -21.87 7.24
C TRP A 362 -17.73 -20.55 7.82
N LYS A 363 -18.19 -19.64 6.97
CA LYS A 363 -18.82 -18.39 7.41
C LYS A 363 -20.11 -18.67 8.17
N LEU A 364 -21.00 -19.48 7.60
CA LEU A 364 -22.29 -19.82 8.21
C LEU A 364 -22.13 -20.54 9.55
N LEU A 365 -21.18 -21.48 9.64
CA LEU A 365 -20.82 -22.19 10.85
C LEU A 365 -20.42 -21.21 11.96
N LYS A 366 -19.52 -20.27 11.67
CA LYS A 366 -19.08 -19.25 12.65
C LYS A 366 -20.24 -18.38 13.12
N GLU A 367 -21.09 -17.92 12.19
CA GLU A 367 -22.25 -17.08 12.52
C GLU A 367 -23.25 -17.81 13.41
N ARG A 368 -23.54 -19.09 13.12
CA ARG A 368 -24.46 -19.90 13.91
C ARG A 368 -23.90 -20.25 15.29
N ILE A 369 -22.61 -20.57 15.40
CA ILE A 369 -21.96 -20.80 16.70
C ILE A 369 -22.09 -19.53 17.57
N CYS A 370 -21.75 -18.36 17.04
CA CYS A 370 -21.87 -17.09 17.78
C CYS A 370 -23.30 -16.78 18.23
N LYS A 371 -24.31 -17.16 17.45
CA LYS A 371 -25.73 -16.94 17.78
C LYS A 371 -26.27 -17.94 18.80
N ARG A 372 -25.92 -19.23 18.67
CA ARG A 372 -26.47 -20.32 19.50
C ARG A 372 -25.72 -20.52 20.82
N TYR A 373 -24.42 -20.23 20.81
CA TYR A 373 -23.52 -20.39 21.97
C TYR A 373 -22.76 -19.09 22.26
N PRO A 374 -23.46 -17.97 22.55
CA PRO A 374 -22.82 -16.67 22.81
C PRO A 374 -21.88 -16.69 24.02
N GLU A 375 -22.11 -17.60 24.97
CA GLU A 375 -21.28 -17.80 26.16
C GLU A 375 -19.85 -18.26 25.84
N LEU A 376 -19.63 -18.94 24.71
CA LEU A 376 -18.27 -19.33 24.29
C LEU A 376 -17.37 -18.11 24.07
N ALA A 377 -17.93 -16.92 23.81
CA ALA A 377 -17.14 -15.70 23.63
C ALA A 377 -16.57 -15.14 24.95
N SER A 378 -17.14 -15.50 26.09
CA SER A 378 -16.75 -14.99 27.41
C SER A 378 -15.97 -16.00 28.26
N MET A 379 -15.78 -17.24 27.78
CA MET A 379 -15.04 -18.27 28.49
C MET A 379 -13.52 -17.99 28.52
N PRO A 380 -12.81 -18.39 29.59
CA PRO A 380 -11.35 -18.34 29.63
C PRO A 380 -10.75 -19.44 28.74
N VAL A 381 -9.59 -19.17 28.11
CA VAL A 381 -8.91 -20.14 27.22
C VAL A 381 -8.40 -21.32 28.04
N THR A 382 -9.21 -22.38 28.04
CA THR A 382 -9.04 -23.63 28.80
C THR A 382 -9.36 -24.81 27.88
N ASP A 383 -8.89 -26.00 28.22
CA ASP A 383 -9.17 -27.22 27.45
C ASP A 383 -10.68 -27.52 27.44
N GLU A 384 -11.39 -27.18 28.52
CA GLU A 384 -12.84 -27.28 28.61
C GLU A 384 -13.55 -26.34 27.63
N ALA A 385 -13.08 -25.10 27.49
CA ALA A 385 -13.64 -24.16 26.52
C ALA A 385 -13.39 -24.60 25.07
N ILE A 386 -12.23 -25.22 24.79
CA ILE A 386 -11.94 -25.80 23.48
C ILE A 386 -12.85 -27.01 23.21
N ALA A 387 -13.06 -27.88 24.20
CA ALA A 387 -13.98 -29.01 24.07
C ALA A 387 -15.43 -28.55 23.82
N ALA A 388 -15.88 -27.52 24.53
CA ALA A 388 -17.19 -26.91 24.31
C ALA A 388 -17.32 -26.32 22.90
N LEU A 389 -16.28 -25.63 22.41
CA LEU A 389 -16.23 -25.11 21.04
C LEU A 389 -16.29 -26.24 19.99
N ILE A 390 -15.56 -27.34 20.19
CA ILE A 390 -15.58 -28.50 19.28
C ILE A 390 -16.99 -29.07 19.21
N LYS A 391 -17.62 -29.30 20.36
CA LYS A 391 -18.98 -29.82 20.42
C LYS A 391 -19.99 -28.89 19.74
N ALA A 392 -19.95 -27.60 20.05
CA ALA A 392 -20.81 -26.60 19.42
C ALA A 392 -20.62 -26.56 17.90
N ALA A 393 -19.36 -26.62 17.42
CA ALA A 393 -19.07 -26.63 15.99
C ALA A 393 -19.60 -27.89 15.30
N GLN A 394 -19.45 -29.06 15.92
CA GLN A 394 -19.98 -30.33 15.37
C GLN A 394 -21.51 -30.34 15.35
N GLU A 395 -22.17 -29.86 16.40
CA GLU A 395 -23.64 -29.73 16.45
C GLU A 395 -24.15 -28.79 15.35
N VAL A 396 -23.57 -27.59 15.24
CA VAL A 396 -23.98 -26.63 14.19
C VAL A 396 -23.70 -27.15 12.78
N TRP A 397 -22.59 -27.87 12.59
CA TRP A 397 -22.24 -28.46 11.30
C TRP A 397 -23.26 -29.51 10.87
N ASN A 398 -23.66 -30.41 11.79
CA ASN A 398 -24.66 -31.45 11.50
C ASN A 398 -26.08 -30.88 11.32
N ASP A 399 -26.36 -29.71 11.88
CA ASP A 399 -27.64 -28.98 11.73
C ASP A 399 -27.71 -28.11 10.46
N LEU A 400 -26.70 -28.14 9.58
CA LEU A 400 -26.74 -27.42 8.31
C LEU A 400 -27.77 -28.06 7.37
N GLU A 401 -28.66 -27.24 6.81
CA GLU A 401 -29.76 -27.72 5.98
C GLU A 401 -29.24 -28.20 4.61
N PRO A 402 -29.73 -29.34 4.08
CA PRO A 402 -29.31 -29.85 2.77
C PRO A 402 -29.47 -28.85 1.63
N GLU A 403 -30.50 -28.00 1.70
CA GLU A 403 -30.76 -26.94 0.71
C GLU A 403 -29.59 -25.94 0.61
N VAL A 404 -28.88 -25.68 1.72
CA VAL A 404 -27.69 -24.80 1.70
C VAL A 404 -26.57 -25.44 0.89
N LEU A 405 -26.37 -26.75 1.04
CA LEU A 405 -25.34 -27.51 0.32
C LEU A 405 -25.65 -27.54 -1.17
N GLU A 406 -26.90 -27.87 -1.51
CA GLU A 406 -27.38 -27.93 -2.88
C GLU A 406 -27.23 -26.57 -3.58
N ASN A 407 -27.66 -25.49 -2.93
CA ASN A 407 -27.54 -24.14 -3.48
C ASN A 407 -26.08 -23.74 -3.74
N LEU A 408 -25.15 -24.13 -2.85
CA LEU A 408 -23.73 -23.84 -3.02
C LEU A 408 -23.14 -24.61 -4.21
N ILE A 409 -23.42 -25.90 -4.35
CA ILE A 409 -22.95 -26.70 -5.48
C ILE A 409 -23.58 -26.21 -6.79
N ASN A 410 -24.89 -25.97 -6.82
CA ASN A 410 -25.59 -25.47 -8.00
C ASN A 410 -25.20 -24.03 -8.39
N SER A 411 -24.55 -23.28 -7.49
CA SER A 411 -24.00 -21.96 -7.81
C SER A 411 -22.69 -22.03 -8.61
N MET A 412 -21.98 -23.17 -8.60
CA MET A 412 -20.64 -23.30 -9.19
C MET A 412 -20.58 -22.95 -10.69
N PRO A 413 -21.51 -23.38 -11.56
CA PRO A 413 -21.49 -22.98 -12.97
C PRO A 413 -21.57 -21.45 -13.15
N LYS A 414 -22.38 -20.77 -12.33
CA LYS A 414 -22.50 -19.30 -12.37
C LYS A 414 -21.24 -18.62 -11.84
N ARG A 415 -20.62 -19.15 -10.78
CA ARG A 415 -19.33 -18.68 -10.24
C ARG A 415 -18.23 -18.79 -11.29
N LEU A 416 -18.13 -19.93 -11.97
CA LEU A 416 -17.17 -20.17 -13.05
C LEU A 416 -17.40 -19.24 -14.25
N ALA A 417 -18.65 -19.05 -14.67
CA ALA A 417 -18.98 -18.10 -15.73
C ALA A 417 -18.62 -16.66 -15.36
N ALA A 418 -18.90 -16.25 -14.12
CA ALA A 418 -18.53 -14.93 -13.62
C ALA A 418 -17.01 -14.74 -13.59
N LEU A 419 -16.25 -15.75 -13.14
CA LEU A 419 -14.79 -15.70 -13.13
C LEU A 419 -14.22 -15.64 -14.55
N HIS A 420 -14.79 -16.41 -15.48
CA HIS A 420 -14.39 -16.38 -16.89
C HIS A 420 -14.65 -15.02 -17.52
N GLN A 421 -15.83 -14.44 -17.29
CA GLN A 421 -16.18 -13.08 -17.73
C GLN A 421 -15.25 -12.04 -17.12
N ALA A 422 -14.90 -12.20 -15.85
CA ALA A 422 -13.93 -11.37 -15.16
C ALA A 422 -12.48 -11.70 -15.55
N LYS A 423 -12.20 -12.60 -16.51
CA LYS A 423 -10.84 -13.01 -16.91
C LYS A 423 -9.93 -13.40 -15.74
N GLY A 424 -10.49 -14.03 -14.70
CA GLY A 424 -9.76 -14.43 -13.49
C GLY A 424 -9.68 -13.35 -12.40
N TYR A 425 -10.24 -12.16 -12.60
CA TYR A 425 -10.36 -11.11 -11.58
C TYR A 425 -11.55 -11.37 -10.62
N TYR A 426 -11.60 -10.61 -9.52
CA TYR A 426 -12.60 -10.74 -8.46
C TYR A 426 -14.04 -10.78 -8.96
N THR A 427 -14.83 -11.66 -8.36
CA THR A 427 -16.27 -11.77 -8.65
C THR A 427 -17.09 -11.32 -7.45
N LYS A 428 -18.42 -11.31 -7.60
CA LYS A 428 -19.37 -10.94 -6.53
C LYS A 428 -19.61 -12.05 -5.49
N TYR A 429 -18.99 -13.22 -5.67
CA TYR A 429 -19.31 -14.46 -4.94
C TYR A 429 -18.49 -14.66 -3.68
#